data_AF-A0A1A2LFK3-F1
#
_entry.id   AF-A0A1A2LFK3-F1
#
_cell.length_a   1.000
_cell.length_b   1.000
_cell.length_c   1.000
_cell.angle_alpha   90.00
_cell.angle_beta   90.00
_cell.angle_gamma   90.00
#
_symmetry.space_group_name_H-M   'P 1'
#
loop_
_entity.id
_entity.type
_entity.pdbx_description
1 polymer ?
#
loop_
_entity_poly.entity_id
_entity_poly.type
_entity_poly.pdbx_seq_one_letter_code
_entity_poly.pdbx_strand_id
1 'polypeptide(L)'
;MSGELRVITSHVLELAQTQATAAEQLLAAATAAHGVSSSMMVNHGVVCSAANAAVAAAESARAAACAGMNSVSTSLSSRLGIAASRYDQSDAQGAGKLSKEMHPR
;
A
#
# COMPACT_ATOMS: atom_id res chain seq x y z
N MET A 1 7.56 5.93 25.75
CA MET A 1 7.55 4.45 25.83
C MET A 1 8.04 3.92 24.49
N SER A 2 9.33 3.62 24.35
CA SER A 2 9.80 2.80 23.23
C SER A 2 10.15 1.46 23.83
N GLY A 3 9.15 0.58 23.94
CA GLY A 3 9.41 -0.82 24.26
C GLY A 3 10.31 -1.40 23.17
N GLU A 4 11.18 -2.32 23.55
CA GLU A 4 12.07 -3.01 22.63
C GLU A 4 11.26 -3.60 21.48
N LEU A 5 11.42 -3.03 20.29
CA LEU A 5 10.68 -3.45 19.11
C LEU A 5 11.27 -4.79 18.67
N ARG A 6 10.69 -5.89 19.16
CA ARG A 6 10.96 -7.23 18.63
C ARG A 6 10.36 -7.31 17.24
N VAL A 7 11.16 -6.94 16.25
CA VAL A 7 10.79 -7.06 14.84
C VAL A 7 10.96 -8.51 14.44
N ILE A 8 9.83 -9.19 14.20
CA ILE A 8 9.82 -10.54 13.63
C ILE A 8 9.71 -10.37 12.12
N THR A 9 10.65 -10.93 11.34
CA THR A 9 10.66 -10.83 9.88
C THR A 9 9.30 -11.19 9.28
N SER A 10 8.65 -12.26 9.76
CA SER A 10 7.34 -12.69 9.27
C SER A 10 6.28 -11.60 9.42
N HIS A 11 6.29 -10.86 10.53
CA HIS A 11 5.35 -9.76 10.75
C HIS A 11 5.62 -8.58 9.80
N VAL A 12 6.89 -8.29 9.50
CA VAL A 12 7.24 -7.25 8.52
C VAL A 12 6.77 -7.64 7.12
N LEU A 13 6.87 -8.92 6.76
CA LEU A 13 6.36 -9.44 5.48
C LEU A 13 4.83 -9.39 5.40
N GLU A 14 4.12 -9.71 6.50
CA GLU A 14 2.66 -9.55 6.58
C GLU A 14 2.24 -8.09 6.37
N LEU A 15 2.94 -7.15 6.99
CA LEU A 15 2.71 -5.72 6.77
C LEU A 15 2.99 -5.33 5.31
N ALA A 16 4.06 -5.86 4.70
CA ALA A 16 4.37 -5.61 3.30
C ALA A 16 3.23 -6.10 2.38
N GLN A 17 2.69 -7.28 2.64
CA GLN A 17 1.58 -7.86 1.88
C GLN A 17 0.26 -7.09 2.09
N THR A 18 0.01 -6.62 3.31
CA THR A 18 -1.15 -5.77 3.62
C THR A 18 -1.11 -4.49 2.78
N GLN A 19 0.07 -3.88 2.65
CA GLN A 19 0.24 -2.68 1.83
C GLN A 19 0.12 -2.96 0.33
N ALA A 20 0.61 -4.10 -0.16
CA ALA A 20 0.39 -4.51 -1.56
C ALA A 20 -1.12 -4.69 -1.85
N THR A 21 -1.83 -5.37 -0.96
CA THR A 21 -3.29 -5.57 -1.07
C THR A 21 -4.03 -4.24 -1.04
N ALA A 22 -3.65 -3.32 -0.15
CA ALA A 22 -4.24 -1.99 -0.09
C ALA A 22 -4.03 -1.22 -1.40
N ALA A 23 -2.83 -1.29 -1.98
CA ALA A 23 -2.52 -0.67 -3.26
C ALA A 23 -3.45 -1.17 -4.38
N GLU A 24 -3.67 -2.49 -4.47
CA GLU A 24 -4.59 -3.09 -5.44
C GLU A 24 -6.04 -2.66 -5.22
N GLN A 25 -6.51 -2.65 -3.96
CA GLN A 25 -7.86 -2.22 -3.62
C GLN A 25 -8.11 -0.74 -3.96
N LEU A 26 -7.10 0.12 -3.82
CA LEU A 26 -7.21 1.54 -4.19
C LEU A 26 -7.36 1.74 -5.70
N LEU A 27 -6.67 0.94 -6.51
CA LEU A 27 -6.88 0.94 -7.96
C LEU A 27 -8.28 0.46 -8.32
N ALA A 28 -8.73 -0.66 -7.72
CA ALA A 28 -10.08 -1.16 -7.93
C ALA A 28 -11.15 -0.13 -7.54
N ALA A 29 -10.96 0.56 -6.41
CA ALA A 29 -11.83 1.64 -5.98
C ALA A 29 -11.85 2.75 -7.03
N ALA A 30 -10.71 3.26 -7.51
CA ALA A 30 -10.65 4.30 -8.55
C ALA A 30 -11.39 3.87 -9.83
N THR A 31 -11.16 2.65 -10.30
CA THR A 31 -11.82 2.09 -11.48
C THR A 31 -13.34 2.00 -11.30
N ALA A 32 -13.83 1.66 -10.10
CA ALA A 32 -15.26 1.44 -9.87
C ALA A 32 -16.17 2.66 -10.10
N ALA A 33 -15.66 3.89 -10.05
CA ALA A 33 -16.43 5.09 -10.40
C ALA A 33 -15.93 5.79 -11.66
N HIS A 34 -15.03 5.15 -12.42
CA HIS A 34 -14.58 5.67 -13.69
C HIS A 34 -15.75 5.72 -14.68
N GLY A 35 -15.99 6.90 -15.27
CA GLY A 35 -17.07 7.16 -16.22
C GLY A 35 -18.40 7.58 -15.61
N VAL A 36 -18.51 7.68 -14.27
CA VAL A 36 -19.77 8.09 -13.61
C VAL A 36 -20.19 9.51 -14.04
N SER A 37 -19.26 10.45 -14.18
CA SER A 37 -19.53 11.80 -14.69
C SER A 37 -20.03 11.79 -16.14
N SER A 38 -19.47 10.95 -16.99
CA SER A 38 -19.92 10.78 -18.37
C SER A 38 -21.34 10.21 -18.42
N SER A 39 -21.63 9.18 -17.61
CA SER A 39 -22.98 8.60 -17.48
C SER A 39 -24.01 9.63 -17.00
N MET A 40 -23.65 10.46 -16.00
CA MET A 40 -24.49 11.55 -15.52
C MET A 40 -24.82 12.55 -16.63
N MET A 41 -23.81 12.94 -17.41
CA MET A 41 -24.00 13.86 -18.52
C MET A 41 -24.94 13.28 -19.59
N VAL A 42 -24.78 12.01 -19.95
CA VAL A 42 -25.62 11.32 -20.93
C VAL A 42 -27.09 11.23 -20.48
N ASN A 43 -27.33 10.89 -19.21
CA ASN A 43 -28.67 10.60 -18.72
C ASN A 43 -29.45 11.84 -18.25
N HIS A 44 -28.77 12.84 -17.68
CA HIS A 44 -29.42 14.00 -17.08
C HIS A 44 -29.27 15.28 -17.92
N GLY A 45 -28.38 15.28 -18.91
CA GLY A 45 -28.22 16.40 -19.83
C GLY A 45 -27.78 17.68 -19.12
N VAL A 46 -27.90 18.80 -19.85
CA VAL A 46 -27.39 20.11 -19.41
C VAL A 46 -28.23 20.75 -18.30
N VAL A 47 -29.48 20.29 -18.11
CA VAL A 47 -30.38 20.77 -17.04
C VAL A 47 -29.76 20.50 -15.66
N CYS A 48 -29.01 19.39 -15.53
CA CYS A 48 -28.30 19.03 -14.31
C CYS A 48 -26.82 19.46 -14.32
N SER A 49 -26.45 20.52 -15.06
CA SER A 49 -25.06 20.97 -15.24
C SER A 49 -24.26 21.11 -13.94
N ALA A 50 -24.82 21.74 -12.92
CA ALA A 50 -24.17 21.91 -11.62
C ALA A 50 -23.87 20.56 -10.94
N ALA A 51 -24.80 19.61 -11.00
CA ALA A 51 -24.62 18.27 -10.46
C ALA A 51 -23.58 17.48 -11.27
N ASN A 52 -23.62 17.57 -12.61
CA ASN A 52 -22.64 16.92 -13.48
C ASN A 52 -21.23 17.42 -13.20
N ALA A 53 -21.06 18.74 -13.02
CA ALA A 53 -19.78 19.34 -12.66
C ALA A 53 -19.27 18.86 -11.30
N ALA A 54 -20.17 18.80 -10.29
CA ALA A 54 -19.82 18.29 -8.97
C ALA A 54 -19.39 16.81 -9.01
N VAL A 55 -20.09 15.97 -9.76
CA VAL A 55 -19.72 14.55 -9.94
C VAL A 55 -18.40 14.40 -10.67
N ALA A 56 -18.14 15.19 -11.73
CA ALA A 56 -16.86 15.19 -12.44
C ALA A 56 -15.69 15.58 -11.52
N ALA A 57 -15.88 16.62 -10.71
CA ALA A 57 -14.88 17.04 -9.72
C ALA A 57 -14.63 15.94 -8.68
N ALA A 58 -15.69 15.30 -8.17
CA ALA A 58 -15.58 14.21 -7.21
C ALA A 58 -14.88 12.97 -7.80
N GLU A 59 -15.22 12.58 -9.03
CA GLU A 59 -14.58 11.47 -9.74
C GLU A 59 -13.08 11.72 -9.92
N SER A 60 -12.72 12.91 -10.39
CA SER A 60 -11.31 13.31 -10.55
C SER A 60 -10.55 13.36 -9.23
N ALA A 61 -11.15 13.93 -8.18
CA ALA A 61 -10.53 14.02 -6.86
C ALA A 61 -10.31 12.62 -6.27
N ARG A 62 -11.28 11.72 -6.44
CA ARG A 62 -11.19 10.34 -5.98
C ARG A 62 -10.11 9.57 -6.73
N ALA A 63 -10.01 9.73 -8.05
CA ALA A 63 -8.96 9.12 -8.85
C ALA A 63 -7.56 9.58 -8.39
N ALA A 64 -7.38 10.88 -8.15
CA ALA A 64 -6.13 11.44 -7.65
C ALA A 64 -5.77 10.92 -6.25
N ALA A 65 -6.73 10.87 -5.33
CA ALA A 65 -6.54 10.35 -3.98
C ALA A 65 -6.15 8.86 -4.00
N CYS A 66 -6.87 8.04 -4.77
CA CYS A 66 -6.56 6.62 -4.94
C CYS A 66 -5.16 6.40 -5.53
N ALA A 67 -4.76 7.18 -6.54
CA ALA A 67 -3.43 7.09 -7.14
C ALA A 67 -2.33 7.47 -6.12
N GLY A 68 -2.53 8.53 -5.33
CA GLY A 68 -1.60 8.94 -4.29
C GLY A 68 -1.44 7.86 -3.20
N MET A 69 -2.55 7.32 -2.70
CA MET A 69 -2.53 6.25 -1.71
C MET A 69 -1.91 4.96 -2.27
N ASN A 70 -2.22 4.58 -3.52
CA ASN A 70 -1.63 3.42 -4.17
C ASN A 70 -0.11 3.53 -4.26
N SER A 71 0.41 4.70 -4.62
CA SER A 71 1.84 4.98 -4.68
C SER A 71 2.51 4.83 -3.30
N VAL A 72 1.90 5.40 -2.26
CA VAL A 72 2.41 5.28 -0.88
C VAL A 72 2.40 3.83 -0.40
N SER A 73 1.29 3.10 -0.59
CA SER A 73 1.18 1.70 -0.18
C SER A 73 2.16 0.80 -0.95
N THR A 74 2.34 1.01 -2.25
CA THR A 74 3.34 0.28 -3.05
C THR A 74 4.76 0.54 -2.54
N SER A 75 5.09 1.80 -2.26
CA SER A 75 6.40 2.19 -1.71
C SER A 75 6.63 1.57 -0.33
N LEU A 76 5.61 1.56 0.53
CA LEU A 76 5.71 0.98 1.87
C LEU A 76 5.85 -0.54 1.80
N SER A 77 5.10 -1.22 0.94
CA SER A 77 5.24 -2.66 0.69
C SER A 77 6.68 -3.02 0.30
N SER A 78 7.25 -2.30 -0.66
CA SER A 78 8.64 -2.49 -1.10
C SER A 78 9.65 -2.28 0.04
N ARG A 79 9.51 -1.19 0.81
CA ARG A 79 10.42 -0.87 1.92
C ARG A 79 10.34 -1.88 3.05
N LEU A 80 9.15 -2.37 3.38
CA LEU A 80 8.95 -3.42 4.37
C LEU A 80 9.57 -4.74 3.90
N GLY A 81 9.41 -5.11 2.63
CA GLY A 81 10.09 -6.28 2.05
C GLY A 81 11.61 -6.19 2.16
N ILE A 82 12.19 -5.03 1.85
CA ILE A 82 13.64 -4.78 2.02
C ILE A 82 14.04 -4.88 3.50
N ALA A 83 13.25 -4.31 4.40
CA ALA A 83 13.52 -4.37 5.83
C ALA A 83 13.51 -5.81 6.36
N ALA A 84 12.52 -6.60 5.97
CA ALA A 84 12.44 -8.03 6.30
C ALA A 84 13.71 -8.77 5.86
N SER A 85 14.14 -8.61 4.61
CA SER A 85 15.37 -9.26 4.11
C SER A 85 16.62 -8.84 4.88
N ARG A 86 16.69 -7.59 5.33
CA ARG A 86 17.82 -7.10 6.15
C ARG A 86 17.82 -7.68 7.56
N TYR A 87 16.65 -7.89 8.16
CA TYR A 87 16.53 -8.56 9.45
C TYR A 87 16.99 -10.02 9.35
N ASP A 88 16.46 -10.78 8.38
CA ASP A 88 16.89 -12.17 8.15
C ASP A 88 18.39 -12.30 7.91
N GLN A 89 18.96 -11.40 7.10
CA GLN A 89 20.39 -11.40 6.84
C GLN A 89 21.20 -11.12 8.12
N SER A 90 20.74 -10.18 8.95
CA SER A 90 21.43 -9.83 10.20
C SER A 90 21.38 -10.99 11.18
N ASP A 91 20.23 -11.65 11.31
CA ASP A 91 20.04 -12.81 12.19
C ASP A 91 20.89 -13.99 11.72
N ALA A 92 20.92 -14.29 10.43
CA ALA A 92 21.76 -15.34 9.86
C ALA A 92 23.26 -15.06 10.07
N GLN A 93 23.70 -13.81 9.92
CA GLN A 93 25.09 -13.42 10.20
C GLN A 93 25.43 -13.55 11.68
N GLY A 94 24.53 -13.15 12.57
CA GLY A 94 24.69 -13.29 14.02
C GLY A 94 24.81 -14.75 14.45
N ALA A 95 23.90 -15.60 13.96
CA ALA A 95 23.92 -17.04 14.19
C ALA A 95 25.23 -17.67 13.66
N GLY A 96 25.63 -17.33 12.45
CA GLY A 96 26.86 -17.84 11.84
C GLY A 96 28.14 -17.42 12.59
N LYS A 97 28.17 -16.22 13.18
CA LYS A 97 29.27 -15.81 14.08
C LYS A 97 29.26 -16.63 15.36
N LEU A 98 28.10 -16.77 16.00
CA LEU A 98 27.96 -17.54 17.24
C LEU A 98 28.37 -19.00 17.05
N SER A 99 27.96 -19.64 15.96
CA SER A 99 28.35 -21.01 15.62
C SER A 99 29.86 -21.19 15.44
N LYS A 100 30.61 -20.14 15.08
CA LYS A 100 32.07 -20.19 14.96
C LYS A 100 32.78 -20.06 16.32
N GLU A 101 32.20 -19.27 17.22
CA GLU A 101 32.76 -19.05 18.57
C GLU A 101 32.42 -20.19 19.55
N MET A 102 31.29 -20.86 19.33
CA MET A 102 30.91 -22.03 20.13
C MET A 102 31.76 -23.26 19.73
N HIS A 103 32.68 -23.66 20.60
CA HIS A 103 33.40 -24.91 20.45
C HIS A 103 32.43 -26.11 20.49
N PRO A 104 32.60 -27.12 19.60
CA PRO A 104 31.83 -28.35 19.70
C PRO A 104 32.12 -29.02 21.06
N ARG A 105 31.05 -29.43 21.74
CA ARG A 105 31.14 -30.18 23.00
C ARG A 105 31.41 -31.65 22.74
#